data_AF-A0A7C3MBZ4-F1
#
_entry.id   AF-A0A7C3MBZ4-F1
#
_cell.length_a   1.000
_cell.length_b   1.000
_cell.length_c   1.000
_cell.angle_alpha   90.00
_cell.angle_beta   90.00
_cell.angle_gamma   90.00
#
_symmetry.space_group_name_H-M   'P 1'
#
loop_
_entity.id
_entity.type
_entity.pdbx_description
1 polymer ?
#
loop_
_entity_poly.entity_id
_entity_poly.type
_entity_poly.pdbx_seq_one_letter_code
_entity_poly.pdbx_strand_id
1 'polypeptide(L)'
;MGSKVAVLECQQYDKDIIKTVILRGFDFIGRPEVKNRRVLLKPNLLMPAEPHYAVTTHPALVEAVGEVLLDFGAREVLVGDSPGNALSDIENLYKGTGISSLAEKEGFRLVNFSKEGIVEVENPGGVVPSIPLSKVIKDVDYIVNLPKLKTHNFTLITCAIKNTFGTIPGFNKSKFHSIAPSPREFSRLLVEIYRAVSPALNIVDAVEGMEGDGPS
;
A
#
# COMPACT_ATOMS: atom_id res chain seq x y z
N MET A 1 -23.60 1.33 -7.77
CA MET A 1 -22.72 0.98 -8.91
C MET A 1 -21.66 0.03 -8.41
N GLY A 2 -21.36 -1.04 -9.15
CA GLY A 2 -20.23 -1.90 -8.82
C GLY A 2 -18.89 -1.20 -9.03
N SER A 3 -17.82 -1.71 -8.42
CA SER A 3 -16.46 -1.22 -8.65
C SER A 3 -16.04 -1.48 -10.10
N LYS A 4 -15.38 -0.50 -10.74
CA LYS A 4 -14.75 -0.71 -12.05
C LYS A 4 -13.39 -1.37 -11.85
N VAL A 5 -13.10 -2.40 -12.63
CA VAL A 5 -11.86 -3.17 -12.54
C VAL A 5 -11.32 -3.37 -13.95
N ALA A 6 -10.00 -3.19 -14.12
CA ALA A 6 -9.27 -3.52 -15.33
C ALA A 6 -8.12 -4.47 -14.97
N VAL A 7 -7.89 -5.47 -15.82
CA VAL A 7 -6.73 -6.37 -15.75
C VAL A 7 -5.98 -6.19 -17.06
N LEU A 8 -4.73 -5.74 -16.96
CA LEU A 8 -3.92 -5.39 -18.11
C LEU A 8 -2.59 -6.11 -18.02
N GLU A 9 -2.12 -6.62 -19.16
CA GLU A 9 -0.82 -7.25 -19.28
C GLU A 9 0.29 -6.19 -19.19
N CYS A 10 1.34 -6.51 -18.41
CA CYS A 10 2.57 -5.75 -18.31
C CYS A 10 3.71 -6.76 -18.19
N GLN A 11 4.59 -6.81 -19.19
CA GLN A 11 5.53 -7.93 -19.36
C GLN A 11 6.82 -7.79 -18.55
N GLN A 12 7.16 -6.57 -18.11
CA GLN A 12 8.41 -6.30 -17.40
C GLN A 12 8.32 -5.06 -16.53
N TYR A 13 9.21 -4.98 -15.55
CA TYR A 13 9.37 -3.80 -14.70
C TYR A 13 10.18 -2.70 -15.38
N ASP A 14 9.61 -2.15 -16.46
CA ASP A 14 10.11 -0.95 -17.13
C ASP A 14 9.13 0.21 -16.88
N LYS A 15 9.67 1.36 -16.46
CA LYS A 15 8.86 2.50 -16.05
C LYS A 15 7.92 2.99 -17.15
N ASP A 16 8.41 3.14 -18.39
CA ASP A 16 7.63 3.72 -19.48
C ASP A 16 6.55 2.77 -19.98
N ILE A 17 6.85 1.46 -19.97
CA ILE A 17 5.84 0.41 -20.20
C ILE A 17 4.76 0.47 -19.13
N ILE A 18 5.15 0.53 -17.85
CA ILE A 18 4.19 0.58 -16.74
C ILE A 18 3.33 1.85 -16.82
N LYS A 19 3.91 3.03 -17.10
CA LYS A 19 3.14 4.27 -17.30
C LYS A 19 2.11 4.11 -18.40
N THR A 20 2.47 3.50 -19.53
CA THR A 20 1.56 3.24 -20.65
C THR A 20 0.39 2.33 -20.21
N VAL A 21 0.68 1.26 -19.45
CA VAL A 21 -0.34 0.35 -18.93
C VAL A 21 -1.26 1.05 -17.93
N ILE A 22 -0.72 1.88 -17.02
CA ILE A 22 -1.50 2.65 -16.05
C ILE A 22 -2.45 3.62 -16.76
N LEU A 23 -1.97 4.37 -17.75
CA LEU A 23 -2.78 5.31 -18.52
C LEU A 23 -3.94 4.59 -19.23
N ARG A 24 -3.65 3.46 -19.89
CA ARG A 24 -4.68 2.58 -20.48
C ARG A 24 -5.68 2.09 -19.44
N GLY A 25 -5.23 1.76 -18.23
CA GLY A 25 -6.10 1.39 -17.11
C GLY A 25 -7.12 2.47 -16.78
N PHE A 26 -6.68 3.73 -16.75
CA PHE A 26 -7.55 4.88 -16.51
C PHE A 26 -8.56 5.14 -17.62
N ASP A 27 -8.30 4.72 -18.86
CA ASP A 27 -9.31 4.76 -19.93
C ASP A 27 -10.50 3.84 -19.62
N PHE A 28 -10.28 2.72 -18.91
CA PHE A 28 -11.34 1.78 -18.53
C PHE A 28 -12.03 2.15 -17.20
N ILE A 29 -11.26 2.49 -16.17
CA ILE A 29 -11.79 2.68 -14.82
C ILE A 29 -12.12 4.14 -14.49
N GLY A 30 -11.67 5.08 -15.32
CA GLY A 30 -11.77 6.51 -15.11
C GLY A 30 -10.50 7.10 -14.51
N ARG A 31 -10.21 8.35 -14.89
CA ARG A 31 -9.05 9.11 -14.42
C ARG A 31 -9.20 9.46 -12.93
N PRO A 32 -8.13 9.34 -12.11
CA PRO A 32 -8.19 9.70 -10.71
C PRO A 32 -8.24 11.23 -10.54
N GLU A 33 -9.06 11.69 -9.60
CA GLU A 33 -9.21 13.11 -9.27
C GLU A 33 -8.12 13.55 -8.29
N VAL A 34 -6.92 13.85 -8.79
CA VAL A 34 -5.77 14.20 -7.92
C VAL A 34 -5.32 15.64 -8.01
N LYS A 35 -5.94 16.46 -8.86
CA LYS A 35 -5.54 17.87 -9.06
C LYS A 35 -5.49 18.63 -7.74
N ASN A 36 -4.33 19.23 -7.45
CA ASN A 36 -3.99 19.98 -6.23
C ASN A 36 -4.10 19.18 -4.91
N ARG A 37 -4.15 17.84 -4.96
CA ARG A 37 -4.25 16.96 -3.78
C ARG A 37 -2.88 16.47 -3.32
N ARG A 38 -2.69 16.28 -2.01
CA ARG A 38 -1.62 15.45 -1.46
C ARG A 38 -2.01 13.99 -1.61
N VAL A 39 -1.20 13.24 -2.33
CA VAL A 39 -1.48 11.83 -2.64
C VAL A 39 -0.53 10.94 -1.85
N LEU A 40 -1.06 9.97 -1.11
CA LEU A 40 -0.27 8.90 -0.51
C LEU A 40 -0.25 7.68 -1.42
N LEU A 41 0.94 7.28 -1.84
CA LEU A 41 1.21 5.95 -2.37
C LEU A 41 1.54 5.02 -1.20
N LYS A 42 0.75 3.96 -1.05
CA LYS A 42 0.89 2.96 0.01
C LYS A 42 1.38 1.63 -0.59
N PRO A 43 2.70 1.46 -0.82
CA PRO A 43 3.28 0.19 -1.27
C PRO A 43 3.17 -0.90 -0.20
N ASN A 44 3.37 -2.16 -0.60
CA ASN A 44 3.63 -3.26 0.32
C ASN A 44 5.14 -3.35 0.59
N LEU A 45 5.62 -2.92 1.74
CA LEU A 45 7.06 -2.89 2.03
C LEU A 45 7.53 -3.92 3.03
N LEU A 46 6.65 -4.68 3.70
CA LEU A 46 6.93 -5.84 4.58
C LEU A 46 8.30 -5.88 5.32
N MET A 47 9.40 -6.11 4.61
CA MET A 47 10.79 -6.14 5.06
C MET A 47 11.76 -5.60 3.99
N PRO A 48 13.00 -5.21 4.35
CA PRO A 48 14.03 -4.84 3.38
C PRO A 48 14.31 -6.03 2.45
N ALA A 49 14.00 -5.90 1.16
CA ALA A 49 14.19 -6.94 0.18
C ALA A 49 14.40 -6.30 -1.20
N GLU A 50 15.39 -6.83 -1.94
CA GLU A 50 15.63 -6.40 -3.31
C GLU A 50 14.43 -6.72 -4.22
N PRO A 51 14.18 -5.92 -5.27
CA PRO A 51 12.95 -6.06 -6.07
C PRO A 51 12.76 -7.44 -6.72
N HIS A 52 13.85 -8.13 -7.10
CA HIS A 52 13.80 -9.43 -7.77
C HIS A 52 13.22 -10.56 -6.91
N TYR A 53 13.10 -10.37 -5.59
CA TYR A 53 12.44 -11.35 -4.72
C TYR A 53 10.92 -11.29 -4.78
N ALA A 54 10.33 -10.26 -5.41
CA ALA A 54 8.89 -10.06 -5.51
C ALA A 54 8.14 -10.09 -4.15
N VAL A 55 8.84 -9.78 -3.05
CA VAL A 55 8.27 -9.74 -1.69
C VAL A 55 7.56 -8.41 -1.43
N THR A 56 8.05 -7.32 -2.00
CA THR A 56 7.53 -5.97 -1.84
C THR A 56 7.02 -5.42 -3.18
N THR A 57 6.28 -4.32 -3.13
CA THR A 57 5.86 -3.60 -4.34
C THR A 57 7.10 -3.08 -5.07
N HIS A 58 7.20 -3.35 -6.37
CA HIS A 58 8.38 -2.97 -7.14
C HIS A 58 8.52 -1.45 -7.24
N PRO A 59 9.73 -0.86 -7.04
CA PRO A 59 9.92 0.59 -7.07
C PRO A 59 9.53 1.21 -8.42
N ALA A 60 9.79 0.54 -9.56
CA ALA A 60 9.36 1.02 -10.88
C ALA A 60 7.83 1.22 -11.01
N LEU A 61 7.01 0.42 -10.30
CA LEU A 61 5.56 0.64 -10.28
C LEU A 61 5.21 1.88 -9.44
N VAL A 62 5.84 2.04 -8.28
CA VAL A 62 5.64 3.21 -7.41
C VAL A 62 6.04 4.50 -8.15
N GLU A 63 7.15 4.45 -8.88
CA GLU A 63 7.65 5.53 -9.75
C GLU A 63 6.63 5.90 -10.83
N ALA A 64 6.23 4.94 -11.66
CA ALA A 64 5.31 5.17 -12.76
C ALA A 64 3.95 5.69 -12.28
N VAL A 65 3.42 5.15 -11.19
CA VAL A 65 2.17 5.65 -10.58
C VAL A 65 2.37 7.08 -10.09
N GLY A 66 3.43 7.36 -9.33
CA GLY A 66 3.69 8.70 -8.80
C GLY A 66 3.83 9.76 -9.89
N GLU A 67 4.62 9.48 -10.93
CA GLU A 67 4.77 10.36 -12.08
C GLU A 67 3.43 10.63 -12.78
N VAL A 68 2.63 9.59 -13.07
CA VAL A 68 1.32 9.78 -13.72
C VAL A 68 0.39 10.65 -12.87
N LEU A 69 0.42 10.52 -11.55
CA LEU A 69 -0.42 11.34 -10.67
C LEU A 69 0.07 12.79 -10.60
N LEU A 70 1.38 13.04 -10.65
CA LEU A 70 1.96 14.38 -10.80
C LEU A 70 1.59 15.00 -12.16
N ASP A 71 1.69 14.23 -13.25
CA ASP A 71 1.24 14.63 -14.61
C ASP A 71 -0.25 14.97 -14.61
N PHE A 72 -1.03 14.35 -13.72
CA PHE A 72 -2.45 14.65 -13.52
C PHE A 72 -2.73 15.82 -12.57
N GLY A 73 -1.69 16.46 -12.06
CA GLY A 73 -1.76 17.68 -11.26
C GLY A 73 -1.79 17.45 -9.75
N ALA A 74 -1.38 16.28 -9.24
CA ALA A 74 -1.15 16.10 -7.81
C ALA A 74 -0.20 17.18 -7.27
N ARG A 75 -0.51 17.73 -6.08
CA ARG A 75 0.32 18.79 -5.45
C ARG A 75 1.63 18.21 -4.91
N GLU A 76 1.55 17.02 -4.35
CA GLU A 76 2.65 16.33 -3.69
C GLU A 76 2.35 14.83 -3.68
N VAL A 77 3.38 14.01 -3.85
CA VAL A 77 3.32 12.56 -3.70
C VAL A 77 4.11 12.17 -2.46
N LEU A 78 3.43 11.47 -1.56
CA LEU A 78 4.00 10.88 -0.35
C LEU A 78 4.07 9.36 -0.56
N VAL A 79 5.13 8.73 -0.07
CA VAL A 79 5.26 7.26 -0.07
C VAL A 79 5.45 6.79 1.36
N GLY A 80 4.65 5.83 1.79
CA GLY A 80 4.80 5.30 3.14
C GLY A 80 4.09 3.98 3.38
N ASP A 81 4.67 3.22 4.29
CA ASP A 81 4.10 2.00 4.84
C ASP A 81 4.49 1.88 6.32
N SER A 82 3.80 1.02 7.06
CA SER A 82 4.27 0.49 8.33
C SER A 82 4.58 -0.99 8.09
N PRO A 83 5.84 -1.44 8.18
CA PRO A 83 6.22 -2.84 7.95
C PRO A 83 5.77 -3.76 9.11
N GLY A 84 6.00 -5.06 8.96
CA GLY A 84 5.52 -6.07 9.92
C GLY A 84 6.19 -6.03 11.30
N ASN A 85 7.44 -5.55 11.37
CA ASN A 85 8.19 -5.46 12.63
C ASN A 85 8.03 -4.06 13.25
N ALA A 86 7.50 -3.98 14.47
CA ALA A 86 7.31 -2.72 15.21
C ALA A 86 8.62 -1.95 15.49
N LEU A 87 9.77 -2.63 15.42
CA LEU A 87 11.11 -2.06 15.63
C LEU A 87 11.89 -1.87 14.32
N SER A 88 11.24 -1.99 13.17
CA SER A 88 11.90 -1.88 11.88
C SER A 88 12.61 -0.53 11.72
N ASP A 89 13.88 -0.57 11.36
CA ASP A 89 14.58 0.58 10.79
C ASP A 89 13.94 0.92 9.44
N ILE A 90 13.11 1.97 9.42
CA ILE A 90 12.41 2.40 8.21
C ILE A 90 13.38 2.85 7.12
N GLU A 91 14.54 3.39 7.50
CA GLU A 91 15.52 3.88 6.53
C GLU A 91 16.18 2.70 5.83
N ASN A 92 16.53 1.65 6.60
CA ASN A 92 17.01 0.40 6.02
C ASN A 92 15.94 -0.26 5.14
N LEU A 93 14.66 -0.17 5.52
CA LEU A 93 13.57 -0.66 4.70
C LEU A 93 13.48 0.06 3.35
N TYR A 94 13.46 1.39 3.35
CA TYR A 94 13.37 2.17 2.12
C TYR A 94 14.61 1.99 1.24
N LYS A 95 15.80 1.83 1.82
CA LYS A 95 17.02 1.51 1.09
C LYS A 95 16.95 0.12 0.45
N GLY A 96 16.64 -0.91 1.23
CA GLY A 96 16.63 -2.30 0.76
C GLY A 96 15.58 -2.56 -0.33
N THR A 97 14.48 -1.79 -0.35
CA THR A 97 13.42 -1.87 -1.36
C THR A 97 13.64 -0.96 -2.57
N GLY A 98 14.67 -0.11 -2.55
CA GLY A 98 14.93 0.89 -3.60
C GLY A 98 14.04 2.14 -3.55
N ILE A 99 13.13 2.22 -2.58
CA ILE A 99 12.20 3.35 -2.41
C ILE A 99 12.93 4.65 -2.03
N SER A 100 14.04 4.56 -1.27
CA SER A 100 14.85 5.75 -0.95
C SER A 100 15.39 6.44 -2.21
N SER A 101 16.08 5.69 -3.08
CA SER A 101 16.67 6.22 -4.30
C SER A 101 15.60 6.74 -5.26
N LEU A 102 14.46 6.04 -5.33
CA LEU A 102 13.30 6.49 -6.10
C LEU A 102 12.77 7.83 -5.60
N ALA A 103 12.53 7.95 -4.29
CA ALA A 103 11.94 9.15 -3.73
C ALA A 103 12.85 10.37 -3.86
N GLU A 104 14.17 10.18 -3.72
CA GLU A 104 15.16 11.22 -3.99
C GLU A 104 15.11 11.69 -5.45
N LYS A 105 15.09 10.74 -6.40
CA LYS A 105 15.05 11.02 -7.84
C LYS A 105 13.78 11.79 -8.24
N GLU A 106 12.62 11.35 -7.78
CA GLU A 106 11.32 11.89 -8.20
C GLU A 106 10.81 13.03 -7.30
N GLY A 107 11.54 13.36 -6.22
CA GLY A 107 11.13 14.35 -5.24
C GLY A 107 9.92 13.92 -4.40
N PHE A 108 9.68 12.61 -4.24
CA PHE A 108 8.61 12.10 -3.39
C PHE A 108 8.97 12.24 -1.91
N ARG A 109 7.97 12.52 -1.08
CA ARG A 109 8.17 12.59 0.37
C ARG A 109 7.99 11.22 1.00
N LEU A 110 9.05 10.68 1.61
CA LEU A 110 8.96 9.48 2.43
C LEU A 110 8.31 9.80 3.78
N VAL A 111 7.39 8.94 4.22
CA VAL A 111 6.67 9.11 5.48
C VAL A 111 6.85 7.88 6.36
N ASN A 112 7.29 8.07 7.61
CA ASN A 112 7.35 6.98 8.57
C ASN A 112 6.07 6.93 9.39
N PHE A 113 5.18 5.99 9.06
CA PHE A 113 3.86 5.87 9.69
C PHE A 113 3.91 5.74 11.22
N SER A 114 5.00 5.18 11.77
CA SER A 114 5.19 5.03 13.21
C SER A 114 5.60 6.32 13.92
N LYS A 115 6.02 7.36 13.18
CA LYS A 115 6.45 8.67 13.73
C LYS A 115 5.45 9.80 13.54
N GLU A 116 4.43 9.63 12.69
CA GLU A 116 3.41 10.66 12.41
C GLU A 116 2.33 10.78 13.50
N GLY A 117 2.37 9.92 14.52
CA GLY A 117 1.32 9.80 15.52
C GLY A 117 0.16 8.90 15.07
N ILE A 118 -0.80 8.70 15.98
CA ILE A 118 -1.91 7.77 15.82
C ILE A 118 -3.24 8.52 15.89
N VAL A 119 -4.17 8.17 15.02
CA VAL A 119 -5.58 8.57 15.09
C VAL A 119 -6.44 7.33 15.26
N GLU A 120 -7.38 7.38 16.20
CA GLU A 120 -8.36 6.32 16.42
C GLU A 120 -9.58 6.58 15.52
N VAL A 121 -9.93 5.59 14.70
CA VAL A 121 -11.17 5.59 13.92
C VAL A 121 -12.18 4.69 14.62
N GLU A 122 -13.34 5.24 14.98
CA GLU A 122 -14.41 4.46 15.61
C GLU A 122 -14.87 3.31 14.70
N ASN A 123 -15.10 2.15 15.30
CA ASN A 123 -15.50 0.93 14.61
C ASN A 123 -16.66 0.25 15.36
N PRO A 124 -17.84 0.89 15.41
CA PRO A 124 -18.97 0.41 16.20
C PRO A 124 -19.42 -0.98 15.72
N GLY A 125 -19.44 -1.95 16.64
CA GLY A 125 -19.82 -3.35 16.34
C GLY A 125 -18.77 -4.15 15.56
N GLY A 126 -17.57 -3.62 15.39
CA GLY A 126 -16.45 -4.33 14.78
C GLY A 126 -15.71 -5.27 15.72
N VAL A 127 -14.67 -5.92 15.21
CA VAL A 127 -13.79 -6.83 15.97
C VAL A 127 -13.07 -6.09 17.11
N VAL A 128 -12.72 -4.83 16.87
CA VAL A 128 -12.16 -3.90 17.86
C VAL A 128 -13.02 -2.63 17.90
N PRO A 129 -13.15 -1.96 19.06
CA PRO A 129 -14.01 -0.78 19.19
C PRO A 129 -13.49 0.43 18.39
N SER A 130 -12.17 0.53 18.19
CA SER A 130 -11.52 1.54 17.36
C SER A 130 -10.32 0.95 16.62
N ILE A 131 -9.98 1.56 15.48
CA ILE A 131 -8.86 1.18 14.63
C ILE A 131 -7.78 2.29 14.72
N PRO A 132 -6.60 2.00 15.28
CA PRO A 132 -5.49 2.93 15.32
C PRO A 132 -4.82 2.98 13.95
N LEU A 133 -4.93 4.14 13.29
CA LEU A 133 -4.27 4.41 12.02
C LEU A 133 -3.13 5.39 12.23
N SER A 134 -2.08 5.31 11.40
CA SER A 134 -1.12 6.41 11.31
C SER A 134 -1.84 7.70 10.91
N LYS A 135 -1.52 8.81 11.57
CA LYS A 135 -2.19 10.11 11.36
C LYS A 135 -2.13 10.58 9.90
N VAL A 136 -1.05 10.21 9.18
CA VAL A 136 -0.90 10.51 7.74
C VAL A 136 -2.12 10.09 6.91
N ILE A 137 -2.82 9.02 7.30
CA ILE A 137 -4.02 8.53 6.59
C ILE A 137 -5.15 9.57 6.61
N LYS A 138 -5.22 10.44 7.63
CA LYS A 138 -6.18 11.55 7.72
C LYS A 138 -5.64 12.87 7.17
N ASP A 139 -4.32 13.02 7.11
CA ASP A 139 -3.67 14.25 6.69
C ASP A 139 -3.47 14.33 5.16
N VAL A 140 -3.73 13.26 4.41
CA VAL A 140 -3.68 13.25 2.93
C VAL A 140 -5.05 13.32 2.30
N ASP A 141 -5.11 13.83 1.06
CA ASP A 141 -6.36 14.09 0.35
C ASP A 141 -6.77 12.91 -0.55
N TYR A 142 -5.84 12.03 -0.89
CA TYR A 142 -6.05 10.89 -1.77
C TYR A 142 -5.10 9.74 -1.42
N ILE A 143 -5.60 8.51 -1.36
CA ILE A 143 -4.79 7.31 -1.06
C ILE A 143 -4.85 6.34 -2.23
N VAL A 144 -3.67 6.00 -2.76
CA VAL A 144 -3.47 4.93 -3.74
C VAL A 144 -2.78 3.76 -3.06
N ASN A 145 -3.51 2.65 -2.93
CA ASN A 145 -3.01 1.41 -2.37
C ASN A 145 -2.31 0.58 -3.45
N LEU A 146 -1.04 0.25 -3.23
CA LEU A 146 -0.19 -0.43 -4.21
C LEU A 146 0.24 -1.82 -3.67
N PRO A 147 -0.67 -2.80 -3.52
CA PRO A 147 -0.32 -4.11 -2.99
C PRO A 147 0.54 -4.92 -3.97
N LYS A 148 1.48 -5.71 -3.44
CA LYS A 148 2.11 -6.83 -4.16
C LYS A 148 1.21 -8.06 -4.14
N LEU A 149 0.99 -8.68 -5.29
CA LEU A 149 0.30 -9.96 -5.38
C LEU A 149 1.22 -11.09 -4.93
N LYS A 150 0.88 -11.74 -3.81
CA LYS A 150 1.67 -12.87 -3.29
C LYS A 150 0.85 -13.82 -2.42
N THR A 151 1.29 -15.07 -2.29
CA THR A 151 0.77 -15.99 -1.28
C THR A 151 1.07 -15.49 0.14
N HIS A 152 0.26 -15.94 1.11
CA HIS A 152 0.44 -15.59 2.51
C HIS A 152 -0.06 -16.73 3.41
N ASN A 153 0.76 -17.18 4.36
CA ASN A 153 0.45 -18.37 5.16
C ASN A 153 -0.84 -18.25 6.00
N PHE A 154 -1.07 -17.07 6.61
CA PHE A 154 -2.26 -16.86 7.44
C PHE A 154 -3.55 -16.48 6.67
N THR A 155 -3.46 -15.64 5.63
CA THR A 155 -4.64 -15.13 4.89
C THR A 155 -4.77 -15.70 3.48
N LEU A 156 -3.99 -16.74 3.14
CA LEU A 156 -3.82 -17.36 1.82
C LEU A 156 -3.18 -16.44 0.77
N ILE A 157 -3.55 -15.17 0.74
CA ILE A 157 -3.12 -14.17 -0.22
C ILE A 157 -2.85 -12.82 0.45
N THR A 158 -1.87 -12.10 -0.09
CA THR A 158 -1.72 -10.65 0.05
C THR A 158 -2.22 -9.98 -1.23
N CYS A 159 -3.12 -9.02 -1.07
CA CYS A 159 -3.64 -8.17 -2.14
C CYS A 159 -4.21 -6.89 -1.51
N ALA A 160 -5.08 -6.17 -2.23
CA ALA A 160 -5.60 -4.84 -1.87
C ALA A 160 -6.06 -4.72 -0.40
N ILE A 161 -6.95 -5.59 0.07
CA ILE A 161 -7.50 -5.52 1.44
C ILE A 161 -6.41 -5.80 2.49
N LYS A 162 -5.58 -6.83 2.28
CA LYS A 162 -4.54 -7.17 3.25
C LYS A 162 -3.49 -6.07 3.37
N ASN A 163 -3.16 -5.41 2.26
CA ASN A 163 -2.10 -4.40 2.26
C ASN A 163 -2.42 -3.18 3.13
N THR A 164 -3.70 -2.84 3.35
CA THR A 164 -4.06 -1.76 4.28
C THR A 164 -3.72 -2.09 5.73
N PHE A 165 -3.41 -3.34 6.09
CA PHE A 165 -2.87 -3.65 7.43
C PHE A 165 -1.56 -2.89 7.73
N GLY A 166 -0.78 -2.56 6.70
CA GLY A 166 0.42 -1.73 6.84
C GLY A 166 0.12 -0.26 7.17
N THR A 167 -1.14 0.17 7.33
CA THR A 167 -1.46 1.49 7.91
C THR A 167 -1.52 1.46 9.44
N ILE A 168 -1.55 0.26 10.04
CA ILE A 168 -1.55 0.06 11.49
C ILE A 168 -0.11 0.25 12.01
N PRO A 169 0.14 1.25 12.88
CA PRO A 169 1.50 1.57 13.32
C PRO A 169 1.97 0.69 14.48
N GLY A 170 3.22 0.24 14.41
CA GLY A 170 3.96 -0.37 15.52
C GLY A 170 3.33 -1.63 16.12
N PHE A 171 3.37 -1.73 17.45
CA PHE A 171 2.92 -2.92 18.21
C PHE A 171 1.41 -3.22 18.11
N ASN A 172 0.61 -2.30 17.55
CA ASN A 172 -0.82 -2.54 17.31
C ASN A 172 -1.06 -3.73 16.36
N LYS A 173 -0.14 -4.00 15.43
CA LYS A 173 -0.22 -5.16 14.54
C LYS A 173 -0.18 -6.48 15.30
N SER A 174 0.80 -6.64 16.20
CA SER A 174 0.92 -7.84 17.04
C SER A 174 -0.31 -8.01 17.93
N LYS A 175 -0.80 -6.92 18.52
CA LYS A 175 -2.05 -6.92 19.30
C LYS A 175 -3.26 -7.40 18.46
N PHE A 176 -3.36 -6.97 17.22
CA PHE A 176 -4.45 -7.36 16.32
C PHE A 176 -4.39 -8.84 15.93
N HIS A 177 -3.19 -9.41 15.73
CA HIS A 177 -3.04 -10.85 15.57
C HIS A 177 -3.44 -11.63 16.83
N SER A 178 -3.20 -11.09 18.03
CA SER A 178 -3.66 -11.73 19.28
C SER A 178 -5.17 -11.64 19.49
N ILE A 179 -5.81 -10.53 19.09
CA ILE A 179 -7.26 -10.33 19.23
C ILE A 179 -8.04 -11.17 18.22
N ALA A 180 -7.52 -11.31 17.00
CA ALA A 180 -8.15 -12.07 15.92
C ALA A 180 -7.24 -13.23 15.48
N PRO A 181 -7.13 -14.30 16.28
CA PRO A 181 -6.15 -15.37 16.08
C PRO A 181 -6.54 -16.36 14.98
N SER A 182 -7.82 -16.40 14.55
CA SER A 182 -8.24 -17.23 13.43
C SER A 182 -8.18 -16.48 12.10
N PRO A 183 -7.94 -17.17 10.95
CA PRO A 183 -7.98 -16.55 9.64
C PRO A 183 -9.29 -15.81 9.35
N ARG A 184 -10.43 -16.37 9.78
CA ARG A 184 -11.76 -15.77 9.58
C ARG A 184 -11.91 -14.45 10.34
N GLU A 185 -11.54 -14.42 11.62
CA GLU A 185 -11.63 -13.20 12.43
C GLU A 185 -10.66 -12.13 11.93
N PHE A 186 -9.44 -12.54 11.56
CA PHE A 186 -8.45 -11.61 11.05
C PHE A 186 -8.86 -11.04 9.70
N SER A 187 -9.39 -11.87 8.79
CA SER A 187 -9.96 -11.39 7.53
C SER A 187 -11.09 -10.39 7.75
N ARG A 188 -11.95 -10.59 8.75
CA ARG A 188 -12.99 -9.61 9.11
C ARG A 188 -12.36 -8.30 9.58
N LEU A 189 -11.38 -8.35 10.47
CA LEU A 189 -10.65 -7.17 10.93
C LEU A 189 -9.96 -6.42 9.77
N LEU A 190 -9.37 -7.14 8.81
CA LEU A 190 -8.76 -6.53 7.62
C LEU A 190 -9.78 -5.78 6.75
N VAL A 191 -11.00 -6.29 6.61
CA VAL A 191 -12.09 -5.59 5.91
C VAL A 191 -12.49 -4.32 6.67
N GLU A 192 -12.57 -4.38 7.99
CA GLU A 192 -12.86 -3.21 8.84
C GLU A 192 -11.75 -2.15 8.71
N ILE A 193 -10.48 -2.55 8.71
CA ILE A 193 -9.33 -1.66 8.47
C ILE A 193 -9.39 -1.05 7.07
N TYR A 194 -9.65 -1.86 6.04
CA TYR A 194 -9.77 -1.36 4.67
C TYR A 194 -10.86 -0.31 4.52
N ARG A 195 -12.00 -0.49 5.21
CA ARG A 195 -13.08 0.50 5.26
C ARG A 195 -12.68 1.78 6.01
N ALA A 196 -11.90 1.67 7.09
CA ALA A 196 -11.41 2.82 7.85
C ALA A 196 -10.36 3.65 7.08
N VAL A 197 -9.49 2.98 6.31
CA VAL A 197 -8.50 3.63 5.43
C VAL A 197 -9.18 4.19 4.18
N SER A 198 -10.15 3.46 3.62
CA SER A 198 -10.91 3.79 2.42
C SER A 198 -10.03 4.29 1.25
N PRO A 199 -9.10 3.46 0.72
CA PRO A 199 -8.29 3.86 -0.43
C PRO A 199 -9.16 4.28 -1.61
N ALA A 200 -8.81 5.40 -2.25
CA ALA A 200 -9.54 5.89 -3.41
C ALA A 200 -9.24 5.08 -4.68
N LEU A 201 -8.07 4.46 -4.74
CA LEU A 201 -7.64 3.62 -5.85
C LEU A 201 -6.78 2.46 -5.34
N ASN A 202 -6.90 1.30 -5.97
CA ASN A 202 -6.02 0.15 -5.75
C ASN A 202 -5.39 -0.22 -7.09
N ILE A 203 -4.06 -0.27 -7.16
CA ILE A 203 -3.31 -0.75 -8.33
C ILE A 203 -2.47 -1.92 -7.84
N VAL A 204 -2.84 -3.13 -8.24
CA VAL A 204 -2.17 -4.35 -7.78
C VAL A 204 -0.93 -4.61 -8.63
N ASP A 205 0.23 -4.69 -7.97
CA ASP A 205 1.48 -5.15 -8.57
C ASP A 205 1.41 -6.67 -8.77
N ALA A 206 1.10 -7.07 -10.00
CA ALA A 206 1.01 -8.47 -10.42
C ALA A 206 1.87 -8.78 -11.66
N VAL A 207 2.86 -7.92 -11.97
CA VAL A 207 3.81 -8.15 -13.06
C VAL A 207 4.60 -9.43 -12.77
N GLU A 208 5.18 -9.51 -11.58
CA GLU A 208 5.69 -10.76 -11.00
C GLU A 208 4.97 -10.99 -9.67
N GLY A 209 4.38 -12.18 -9.51
CA GLY A 209 3.78 -12.61 -8.26
C GLY A 209 4.70 -13.56 -7.51
N MET A 210 4.61 -13.57 -6.19
CA MET A 210 5.35 -14.53 -5.37
C MET A 210 4.41 -15.65 -4.91
N GLU A 211 4.82 -16.91 -5.09
CA GLU A 211 4.06 -18.11 -4.72
C GLU A 211 4.85 -19.04 -3.78
N GLY A 212 4.16 -20.02 -3.19
CA GLY A 212 4.73 -20.94 -2.19
C GLY A 212 4.52 -20.45 -0.76
N ASP A 213 5.49 -20.73 0.11
CA ASP A 213 5.49 -20.31 1.53
C ASP A 213 5.79 -18.81 1.66
N GLY A 214 4.86 -18.00 1.17
CA GLY A 214 4.99 -16.56 1.15
C GLY A 214 5.22 -15.95 2.52
N PRO A 215 5.99 -14.86 2.62
CA PRO A 215 6.47 -14.39 3.90
C PRO A 215 5.27 -13.96 4.76
N SER A 216 5.36 -14.39 6.01
CA SER A 216 4.36 -14.35 7.08
C SER A 216 3.71 -13.00 7.34
#